data_AF-A0A2M6WNB0-F1
#
_entry.id   AF-A0A2M6WNB0-F1
#
_cell.length_a   1.000
_cell.length_b   1.000
_cell.length_c   1.000
_cell.angle_alpha   90.00
_cell.angle_beta   90.00
_cell.angle_gamma   90.00
#
_symmetry.space_group_name_H-M   'P 1'
#
loop_
_entity.id
_entity.type
_entity.pdbx_description
1 polymer ?
#
loop_
_entity_poly.entity_id
_entity_poly.type
_entity_poly.pdbx_seq_one_letter_code
_entity_poly.pdbx_strand_id
1 'polypeptide(L)'
;MQQYTVPQFIDVEAKIIGPITTRQFLIFLGAALLIFICYKVFDFGLFLVVGIFIFIVSGIFAFLKVNGRPFHYFVLNLLQTFKKPAIRVWNHRQPSFEAKENKEFKFEEVVVNKNLNKSQLAELSLIVDTKGKYKGENDIQNIKNL
;
A
#
# COMPACT_ATOMS: atom_id res chain seq x y z
N MET A 1 27.08 -9.77 11.43
CA MET A 1 25.87 -9.03 11.00
C MET A 1 25.14 -9.89 10.00
N GLN A 2 23.86 -10.22 10.23
CA GLN A 2 23.06 -10.97 9.26
C GLN A 2 22.64 -10.01 8.13
N GLN A 3 23.01 -10.34 6.90
CA GLN A 3 22.60 -9.62 5.70
C GLN A 3 21.28 -10.22 5.19
N TYR A 4 20.25 -9.39 5.10
CA TYR A 4 18.98 -9.76 4.47
C TYR A 4 19.03 -9.42 2.98
N THR A 5 18.60 -10.36 2.14
CA THR A 5 18.42 -10.13 0.72
C THR A 5 17.19 -9.27 0.51
N VAL A 6 17.38 -8.07 -0.05
CA VAL A 6 16.26 -7.22 -0.45
C VAL A 6 15.61 -7.82 -1.70
N PRO A 7 14.30 -8.15 -1.68
CA PRO A 7 13.61 -8.63 -2.86
C PRO A 7 13.60 -7.54 -3.95
N GLN A 8 14.17 -7.83 -5.11
CA GLN A 8 14.28 -6.86 -6.21
C GLN A 8 13.03 -6.76 -7.10
N PHE A 9 12.05 -7.66 -6.94
CA PHE A 9 10.87 -7.74 -7.80
C PHE A 9 9.55 -7.51 -7.03
N ILE A 10 9.53 -6.57 -6.09
CA ILE A 10 8.27 -6.20 -5.42
C ILE A 10 7.26 -5.51 -6.34
N ASP A 11 7.76 -4.87 -7.41
CA ASP A 11 6.94 -4.07 -8.33
C ASP A 11 6.39 -4.88 -9.52
N VAL A 12 6.82 -6.14 -9.68
CA VAL A 12 6.39 -6.99 -10.78
C VAL A 12 5.16 -7.78 -10.37
N GLU A 13 4.04 -7.52 -11.03
CA GLU A 13 2.82 -8.28 -10.84
C GLU A 13 3.03 -9.78 -11.10
N ALA A 14 2.39 -10.60 -10.26
CA ALA A 14 2.33 -12.04 -10.47
C ALA A 14 1.68 -12.36 -11.82
N LYS A 15 2.33 -13.25 -12.58
CA LYS A 15 1.83 -13.79 -13.84
C LYS A 15 1.16 -15.12 -13.53
N ILE A 16 -0.10 -15.28 -13.94
CA ILE A 16 -0.90 -16.48 -13.66
C ILE A 16 -0.83 -17.47 -14.83
N ILE A 17 -0.98 -16.97 -16.06
CA ILE A 17 -1.03 -17.80 -17.27
C ILE A 17 0.09 -17.35 -18.21
N GLY A 18 1.24 -18.01 -18.11
CA GLY A 18 2.42 -17.70 -18.92
C GLY A 18 2.88 -16.23 -18.74
N PRO A 19 2.80 -15.38 -19.79
CA PRO A 19 3.19 -13.98 -19.69
C PRO A 19 2.11 -13.04 -19.13
N ILE A 20 0.88 -13.52 -18.88
CA ILE A 20 -0.30 -12.70 -18.56
C ILE A 20 -0.44 -12.49 -17.04
N THR A 21 -0.57 -11.22 -16.61
CA THR A 21 -0.83 -10.87 -15.20
C THR A 21 -2.30 -11.05 -14.82
N THR A 22 -2.60 -11.17 -13.53
CA THR A 22 -3.99 -11.29 -13.02
C THR A 22 -4.91 -10.20 -13.56
N ARG A 23 -4.42 -8.96 -13.60
CA ARG A 23 -5.19 -7.82 -14.11
C ARG A 23 -5.51 -7.99 -15.60
N GLN A 24 -4.51 -8.36 -16.40
CA GLN A 24 -4.69 -8.54 -17.85
C GLN A 24 -5.72 -9.62 -18.14
N PHE A 25 -5.66 -10.73 -17.40
CA PHE A 25 -6.66 -11.79 -17.49
C PHE A 25 -8.08 -11.29 -17.19
N LEU A 26 -8.27 -10.54 -16.10
CA LEU A 26 -9.58 -9.98 -15.75
C LEU A 26 -10.11 -9.00 -16.82
N ILE A 27 -9.24 -8.18 -17.41
CA ILE A 27 -9.62 -7.26 -18.50
C ILE A 27 -10.12 -8.05 -19.71
N PHE A 28 -9.40 -9.10 -20.14
CA PHE A 28 -9.82 -9.93 -21.26
C PHE A 28 -11.06 -10.76 -20.96
N LEU A 29 -11.24 -11.23 -19.73
CA LEU A 29 -12.45 -11.92 -19.30
C LEU A 29 -13.67 -11.00 -19.40
N GLY A 30 -13.56 -9.76 -18.93
CA GLY A 30 -14.62 -8.76 -19.08
C GLY A 30 -14.88 -8.40 -20.55
N ALA A 31 -13.82 -8.25 -21.35
CA ALA A 31 -13.93 -7.98 -22.79
C ALA A 31 -14.64 -9.12 -23.54
N ALA A 32 -14.29 -10.38 -23.24
CA ALA A 32 -14.91 -11.55 -23.84
C ALA A 32 -16.40 -11.63 -23.53
N LEU A 33 -16.80 -11.34 -22.28
CA LEU A 33 -18.22 -11.25 -21.91
C LEU A 33 -18.94 -10.14 -22.66
N LEU A 34 -18.32 -8.96 -22.78
CA LEU A 34 -18.88 -7.84 -23.55
C LEU A 34 -19.03 -8.17 -25.04
N ILE A 35 -18.03 -8.80 -25.64
CA ILE A 35 -18.07 -9.25 -27.04
C ILE A 35 -19.16 -10.32 -27.23
N PHE A 36 -19.31 -11.24 -26.28
CA PHE A 36 -20.38 -12.24 -26.30
C PHE A 36 -21.78 -11.60 -26.23
N ILE A 37 -21.96 -10.57 -25.41
CA ILE A 37 -23.20 -9.80 -25.36
C ILE A 37 -23.44 -9.10 -26.71
N CYS A 38 -22.41 -8.46 -27.28
CA CYS A 38 -22.50 -7.83 -28.61
C CYS A 38 -22.90 -8.83 -29.69
N TYR A 39 -22.37 -10.05 -29.65
CA TYR A 39 -22.74 -11.14 -30.58
C TYR A 39 -24.22 -11.51 -30.48
N LYS A 40 -24.82 -11.43 -29.29
CA LYS A 40 -26.23 -11.77 -29.07
C LYS A 40 -27.20 -10.65 -29.44
N VAL A 41 -26.74 -9.40 -29.41
CA VAL A 41 -27.60 -8.22 -29.59
C VAL A 41 -27.50 -7.62 -31.00
N PHE A 42 -26.33 -7.71 -31.64
CA PHE A 42 -26.08 -7.03 -32.92
C PHE A 42 -26.09 -7.97 -34.13
N ASP A 43 -26.38 -7.41 -35.31
CA ASP A 43 -26.17 -8.08 -36.58
C ASP A 43 -24.68 -8.40 -36.81
N PHE A 44 -24.40 -9.47 -37.58
CA PHE A 44 -23.05 -9.99 -37.77
C PHE A 44 -22.01 -8.92 -38.19
N GLY A 45 -22.40 -8.01 -39.10
CA GLY A 45 -21.53 -6.92 -39.54
C GLY A 45 -21.18 -5.93 -38.43
N LEU A 46 -22.18 -5.50 -37.65
CA LEU A 46 -21.97 -4.55 -36.55
C LEU A 46 -21.23 -5.21 -35.39
N PHE A 47 -21.56 -6.48 -35.09
CA PHE A 47 -20.82 -7.31 -34.14
C PHE A 47 -19.33 -7.37 -34.48
N LEU A 48 -18.96 -7.60 -35.74
CA LEU A 48 -17.56 -7.70 -36.15
C LEU A 48 -16.80 -6.39 -35.86
N VAL A 49 -17.40 -5.25 -36.24
CA VAL A 49 -16.78 -3.92 -36.07
C VAL A 49 -16.68 -3.53 -34.59
N VAL A 50 -17.75 -3.74 -33.82
CA VAL A 50 -17.75 -3.40 -32.39
C VAL A 50 -16.86 -4.38 -31.60
N GLY A 51 -16.90 -5.67 -31.95
CA GLY A 51 -16.09 -6.70 -31.32
C GLY A 51 -14.60 -6.48 -31.53
N ILE A 52 -14.16 -6.16 -32.76
CA ILE A 52 -12.76 -5.84 -33.02
C ILE A 52 -12.32 -4.57 -32.28
N PHE A 53 -13.20 -3.56 -32.22
CA PHE A 53 -12.93 -2.32 -31.50
C PHE A 53 -12.75 -2.57 -30.00
N ILE A 54 -13.66 -3.33 -29.37
CA ILE A 54 -13.56 -3.72 -27.96
C ILE A 54 -12.26 -4.50 -27.71
N PHE A 55 -11.94 -5.46 -28.58
CA PHE A 55 -10.73 -6.27 -28.43
C PHE A 55 -9.45 -5.42 -28.46
N ILE A 56 -9.34 -4.49 -29.41
CA ILE A 56 -8.20 -3.56 -29.52
C ILE A 56 -8.09 -2.68 -28.27
N VAL A 57 -9.20 -2.07 -27.84
CA VAL A 57 -9.23 -1.20 -26.65
C VAL A 57 -8.83 -1.98 -25.40
N SER A 58 -9.36 -3.19 -25.20
CA SER A 58 -9.00 -4.05 -24.08
C SER A 58 -7.53 -4.46 -24.12
N GLY A 59 -6.98 -4.74 -25.30
CA GLY A 59 -5.54 -5.02 -25.48
C GLY A 59 -4.66 -3.84 -25.06
N ILE A 60 -5.04 -2.62 -25.45
CA ILE A 60 -4.35 -1.39 -25.02
C ILE A 60 -4.39 -1.25 -23.50
N PHE A 61 -5.57 -1.42 -22.88
CA PHE A 61 -5.72 -1.34 -21.42
C PHE A 61 -4.93 -2.42 -20.66
N ALA A 62 -4.78 -3.61 -21.24
CA ALA A 62 -4.08 -4.74 -20.63
C ALA A 62 -2.55 -4.60 -20.72
N PHE A 63 -2.02 -4.24 -21.89
CA PHE A 63 -0.58 -4.33 -22.16
C PHE A 63 0.15 -2.97 -22.17
N LEU A 64 -0.54 -1.87 -22.46
CA LEU A 64 0.12 -0.57 -22.53
C LEU A 64 0.56 -0.12 -21.13
N LYS A 65 1.82 0.31 -21.03
CA LYS A 65 2.37 0.94 -19.84
C LYS A 65 2.84 2.34 -20.21
N VAL A 66 2.48 3.32 -19.40
CA VAL A 66 2.89 4.72 -19.57
C VAL A 66 3.75 5.09 -18.37
N ASN A 67 5.00 5.49 -18.60
CA ASN A 67 5.96 5.85 -17.56
C ASN A 67 6.11 4.75 -16.48
N GLY A 68 6.20 3.49 -16.91
CA GLY A 68 6.32 2.32 -16.01
C GLY A 68 5.04 1.95 -15.26
N ARG A 69 3.95 2.71 -15.40
CA ARG A 69 2.67 2.44 -14.74
C ARG A 69 1.66 1.82 -15.71
N PRO A 70 0.77 0.94 -15.22
CA PRO A 70 -0.33 0.43 -16.02
C PRO A 70 -1.24 1.53 -16.59
N PHE A 71 -1.74 1.35 -17.81
CA PHE A 71 -2.56 2.36 -18.51
C PHE A 71 -3.83 2.79 -17.76
N HIS A 72 -4.46 1.92 -16.97
CA HIS A 72 -5.65 2.30 -16.21
C HIS A 72 -5.39 3.45 -15.21
N TYR A 73 -4.20 3.51 -14.60
CA TYR A 73 -3.83 4.64 -13.74
C TYR A 73 -3.66 5.93 -14.53
N PHE A 74 -3.12 5.85 -15.74
CA PHE A 74 -3.00 7.00 -16.62
C PHE A 74 -4.39 7.57 -16.95
N VAL A 75 -5.35 6.71 -17.33
CA VAL A 75 -6.73 7.13 -17.63
C VAL A 75 -7.41 7.72 -16.39
N LEU A 76 -7.26 7.09 -15.22
CA LEU A 76 -7.80 7.62 -13.97
C LEU A 76 -7.23 9.00 -13.64
N ASN A 77 -5.91 9.19 -13.79
CA ASN A 77 -5.26 10.47 -13.55
C ASN A 77 -5.70 11.54 -14.56
N LEU A 78 -5.89 11.16 -15.82
CA LEU A 78 -6.39 12.05 -16.86
C LEU A 78 -7.82 12.53 -16.52
N LEU A 79 -8.72 11.61 -16.18
CA LEU A 79 -10.09 11.93 -15.76
C LEU A 79 -10.12 12.80 -14.50
N GLN A 80 -9.27 12.50 -13.50
CA GLN A 80 -9.14 13.33 -12.31
C GLN A 80 -8.62 14.73 -12.63
N THR A 81 -7.70 14.85 -13.60
CA THR A 81 -7.14 16.14 -14.01
C THR A 81 -8.20 17.01 -14.67
N PHE A 82 -9.03 16.46 -15.55
CA PHE A 82 -10.15 17.20 -16.14
C PHE A 82 -11.18 17.69 -15.11
N LYS A 83 -11.37 16.95 -14.01
CA LYS A 83 -12.27 17.37 -12.93
C LYS A 83 -11.66 18.45 -12.02
N LYS A 84 -10.33 18.62 -12.00
CA LYS A 84 -9.66 19.57 -11.11
C LYS A 84 -9.60 20.96 -11.76
N PRO A 85 -9.78 22.04 -10.98
CA PRO A 85 -9.61 23.38 -11.50
C PRO A 85 -8.15 23.62 -11.92
N ALA A 86 -7.96 24.27 -13.07
CA ALA A 86 -6.63 24.58 -13.60
C ALA A 86 -5.86 25.56 -12.70
N ILE A 87 -6.57 26.39 -11.93
CA ILE A 87 -5.98 27.37 -11.02
C ILE A 87 -5.92 26.74 -9.62
N ARG A 88 -4.69 26.49 -9.17
CA ARG A 88 -4.43 26.11 -7.79
C ARG A 88 -4.29 27.39 -6.95
N VAL A 89 -5.38 27.78 -6.28
CA VAL A 89 -5.32 28.87 -5.29
C VAL A 89 -4.78 28.32 -3.99
N TRP A 90 -3.69 28.90 -3.52
CA TRP A 90 -3.14 28.56 -2.21
C TRP A 90 -4.07 29.07 -1.11
N ASN A 91 -4.54 28.18 -0.24
CA ASN A 91 -5.45 28.51 0.85
C ASN A 91 -4.85 28.07 2.20
N HIS A 92 -4.19 29.00 2.89
CA HIS A 92 -3.63 28.81 4.22
C HIS A 92 -4.66 28.45 5.30
N ARG A 93 -5.97 28.58 5.02
CA ARG A 93 -7.05 28.28 5.97
C ARG A 93 -7.70 26.91 5.75
N GLN A 94 -7.35 26.21 4.67
CA GLN A 94 -7.83 24.84 4.50
C GLN A 94 -6.94 23.90 5.33
N PRO A 95 -7.52 23.09 6.23
CA PRO A 95 -6.76 22.02 6.85
C PRO A 95 -6.17 21.18 5.73
N SER A 96 -4.86 20.90 5.81
CA SER A 96 -4.16 20.08 4.84
C SER A 96 -4.97 18.80 4.57
N PHE A 97 -4.97 18.35 3.31
CA PHE A 97 -5.64 17.11 2.88
C PHE A 97 -5.18 15.86 3.68
N GLU A 98 -4.20 16.00 4.57
CA GLU A 98 -3.77 15.02 5.57
C GLU A 98 -4.87 14.64 6.58
N ALA A 99 -5.91 15.47 6.75
CA ALA A 99 -6.99 15.17 7.68
C ALA A 99 -7.87 13.95 7.31
N LYS A 100 -7.68 13.34 6.13
CA LYS A 100 -8.45 12.15 5.70
C LYS A 100 -7.79 10.79 5.99
N GLU A 101 -6.57 10.77 6.52
CA GLU A 101 -5.91 9.52 6.94
C GLU A 101 -5.58 9.46 8.43
N ASN A 102 -6.38 10.12 9.28
CA ASN A 102 -6.55 9.62 10.65
C ASN A 102 -7.42 8.36 10.60
N LYS A 103 -6.91 7.29 9.96
CA LYS A 103 -7.22 5.96 10.47
C LYS A 103 -6.64 5.99 11.87
N GLU A 104 -7.50 5.93 12.86
CA GLU A 104 -7.10 5.68 14.24
C GLU A 104 -6.19 4.45 14.22
N PHE A 105 -4.88 4.68 14.15
CA PHE A 105 -3.92 3.70 14.61
C PHE A 105 -4.22 3.62 16.09
N LYS A 106 -5.08 2.66 16.45
CA LYS A 106 -5.16 2.15 17.80
C LYS A 106 -3.78 1.56 18.05
N PHE A 107 -2.88 2.40 18.54
CA PHE A 107 -1.82 1.91 19.38
C PHE A 107 -2.57 1.13 20.46
N GLU A 108 -2.45 -0.20 20.45
CA GLU A 108 -2.69 -0.95 21.66
C GLU A 108 -1.75 -0.32 22.68
N GLU A 109 -2.29 0.55 23.53
CA GLU A 109 -1.62 0.95 24.74
C GLU A 109 -1.43 -0.36 25.50
N VAL A 110 -0.25 -0.96 25.34
CA VAL A 110 0.25 -1.94 26.27
C VAL A 110 0.39 -1.15 27.56
N VAL A 111 -0.68 -1.16 28.36
CA VAL A 111 -0.67 -0.62 29.72
C VAL A 111 0.30 -1.52 30.49
N VAL A 112 1.58 -1.18 30.42
CA VAL A 112 2.58 -1.71 31.32
C VAL A 112 2.31 -1.06 32.66
N ASN A 113 1.34 -1.62 33.40
CA ASN A 113 1.18 -1.35 34.83
C ASN A 113 2.34 -2.00 35.58
N LYS A 114 3.56 -1.46 35.40
CA LYS A 114 4.62 -1.65 36.38
C LYS A 114 4.30 -0.69 37.53
N ASN A 115 3.61 -1.21 38.55
CA ASN A 115 3.58 -0.58 39.86
C ASN A 115 5.01 -0.64 40.43
N LEU A 116 5.82 0.38 40.11
CA LEU A 116 7.18 0.49 40.59
C LEU A 116 7.14 1.00 42.04
N ASN A 117 7.75 0.24 42.96
CA ASN A 117 7.87 0.67 44.34
C ASN A 117 8.87 1.85 44.45
N LYS A 118 8.71 2.72 45.45
CA LYS A 118 9.55 3.92 45.65
C LYS A 118 11.05 3.58 45.71
N SER A 119 11.40 2.38 46.20
CA SER A 119 12.77 1.86 46.22
C SER A 119 13.34 1.60 44.82
N GLN A 120 12.55 1.02 43.92
CA GLN A 120 12.96 0.72 42.54
C GLN A 120 13.15 2.00 41.72
N LEU A 121 12.33 3.02 41.98
CA LEU A 121 12.48 4.34 41.36
C LEU A 121 13.75 5.07 41.83
N ALA A 122 14.06 4.98 43.12
CA ALA A 122 15.29 5.53 43.68
C ALA A 122 16.54 4.83 43.09
N GLU A 123 16.47 3.50 42.95
CA GLU A 123 17.56 2.70 42.35
C GLU A 123 17.80 3.08 40.89
N LEU A 124 16.74 3.18 40.08
CA LEU A 124 16.83 3.63 38.68
C LEU A 124 17.38 5.05 38.57
N SER A 125 16.94 5.96 39.45
CA SER A 125 17.46 7.33 39.49
C SER A 125 18.98 7.34 39.75
N LEU A 126 19.45 6.48 40.64
CA LEU A 126 20.86 6.40 41.03
C LEU A 126 21.72 5.78 39.92
N ILE A 127 21.19 4.79 39.19
CA ILE A 127 21.85 4.20 38.02
C ILE A 127 22.01 5.26 36.90
N VAL A 128 20.97 6.06 36.65
CA VAL A 128 20.99 7.11 35.63
C VAL A 128 21.96 8.23 36.00
N ASP A 129 21.90 8.72 37.23
CA ASP A 129 22.75 9.84 37.70
C ASP A 129 24.23 9.46 37.73
N THR A 130 24.53 8.20 38.05
CA THR A 130 25.90 7.66 38.08
C THR A 130 26.40 7.15 36.73
N LYS A 131 25.64 7.33 35.64
CA LYS A 131 25.95 6.83 34.29
C LYS A 131 26.34 5.35 34.28
N GLY A 132 25.64 4.53 35.07
CA GLY A 132 25.86 3.08 35.14
C GLY A 132 27.09 2.64 35.94
N LYS A 133 27.71 3.53 36.74
CA LYS A 133 28.73 3.11 37.71
C LYS A 133 28.14 2.35 38.89
N TYR A 134 26.90 2.68 39.28
CA TYR A 134 26.13 1.92 40.26
C TYR A 134 25.33 0.83 39.54
N LYS A 135 25.39 -0.41 40.03
CA LYS A 135 24.73 -1.59 39.40
C LYS A 135 23.54 -2.15 40.17
N GLY A 136 23.10 -1.49 41.24
CA GLY A 136 21.99 -1.98 42.06
C GLY A 136 22.35 -3.23 42.87
N GLU A 137 21.56 -3.49 43.91
CA GLU A 137 21.80 -4.61 44.84
C GLU A 137 21.05 -5.88 44.38
N ASN A 138 19.99 -5.69 43.59
CA ASN A 138 19.11 -6.73 43.08
C ASN A 138 19.75 -7.55 41.93
N ASP A 139 20.57 -6.93 41.08
CA ASP A 139 21.30 -7.63 40.02
C ASP A 139 22.38 -8.57 40.60
N ILE A 140 22.96 -8.21 41.76
CA ILE A 140 24.01 -9.00 42.42
C ILE A 140 23.45 -10.30 43.01
N GLN A 141 22.18 -10.30 43.46
CA GLN A 141 21.52 -11.50 43.99
C GLN A 141 21.14 -12.49 42.88
N ASN A 142 20.71 -12.02 41.71
CA ASN A 142 20.40 -12.89 40.58
C ASN A 142 21.64 -13.54 39.96
N ILE A 143 22.80 -12.89 40.04
CA ILE A 143 24.08 -13.47 39.56
C ILE A 143 24.62 -14.52 40.55
N LYS A 144 24.28 -14.45 41.84
CA LYS A 144 24.66 -15.46 42.85
C LYS A 144 23.79 -16.72 42.85
N ASN A 145 22.62 -16.69 42.21
CA ASN A 145 21.70 -17.82 42.10
C ASN A 145 21.78 -18.54 40.74
N LEU A 146 22.89 -18.33 40.02
CA LEU A 146 23.35 -19.09 38.85
C LEU A 146 24.69 -19.77 39.21
#